data_AF-A0A8J5R1X2-F1
#
_entry.id   AF-A0A8J5R1X2-F1
#
_cell.length_a   1.000
_cell.length_b   1.000
_cell.length_c   1.000
_cell.angle_alpha   90.00
_cell.angle_beta   90.00
_cell.angle_gamma   90.00
#
_symmetry.space_group_name_H-M   'P 1'
#
loop_
_entity.id
_entity.type
_entity.pdbx_description
1 polymer ?
#
loop_
_entity_poly.entity_id
_entity_poly.type
_entity_poly.pdbx_seq_one_letter_code
_entity_poly.pdbx_strand_id
1 'polypeptide(L)'
;MVLPLHQRARLMETLRTLSYNVRTNPNIESLALDFLEVVTSDSQSTMELTSHTLKSLFAKSVGVDKIILDADNLEVLNLNALNLDLFELIGKGTLKHLKIDDVSVTHMDIGESTDHLEVVDVSNFTIVRPKLYSMISRASNLRMLRFWGVSLMMRMRLWTQKPLLFHFLF
;
A
#
# COMPACT_ATOMS: atom_id res chain seq x y z
N MET A 1 20.44 -3.93 14.62
CA MET A 1 20.46 -3.47 16.02
C MET A 1 19.08 -3.71 16.58
N VAL A 2 18.93 -4.71 17.46
CA VAL A 2 17.63 -5.16 17.97
C VAL A 2 17.11 -4.16 18.99
N LEU A 3 15.86 -3.69 18.85
CA LEU A 3 15.27 -2.75 19.80
C LEU A 3 15.02 -3.38 21.18
N PRO A 4 14.98 -2.56 22.25
CA PRO A 4 14.53 -3.00 23.56
C PRO A 4 13.09 -3.53 23.52
N LEU A 5 12.84 -4.65 24.22
CA LEU A 5 11.53 -5.33 24.32
C LEU A 5 10.36 -4.38 24.67
N HIS A 6 10.63 -3.34 25.46
CA HIS A 6 9.64 -2.35 25.87
C HIS A 6 9.09 -1.49 24.71
N GLN A 7 9.92 -1.15 23.71
CA GLN A 7 9.47 -0.38 22.55
C GLN A 7 8.57 -1.23 21.64
N ARG A 8 8.90 -2.52 21.50
CA ARG A 8 8.05 -3.49 20.78
C ARG A 8 6.70 -3.67 21.44
N ALA A 9 6.66 -3.81 22.77
CA ALA A 9 5.41 -3.93 23.51
C ALA A 9 4.52 -2.69 23.31
N ARG A 10 5.12 -1.49 23.33
CA ARG A 10 4.41 -0.22 23.09
C ARG A 10 3.85 -0.12 21.67
N LEU A 11 4.61 -0.54 20.65
CA LEU A 11 4.12 -0.60 19.27
C LEU A 11 2.88 -1.49 19.20
N MET A 12 2.99 -2.74 19.67
CA MET A 12 1.90 -3.72 19.59
C MET A 12 0.64 -3.24 20.30
N GLU A 13 0.79 -2.58 21.45
CA GLU A 13 -0.35 -2.00 22.16
C GLU A 13 -1.00 -0.83 21.42
N THR A 14 -0.17 0.02 20.79
CA THR A 14 -0.65 1.12 19.95
C THR A 14 -1.42 0.59 18.74
N LEU A 15 -0.90 -0.46 18.08
CA LEU A 15 -1.56 -1.11 16.96
C LEU A 15 -2.92 -1.71 17.39
N ARG A 16 -2.96 -2.44 18.51
CA ARG A 16 -4.22 -2.99 19.04
C ARG A 16 -5.26 -1.91 19.33
N THR A 17 -4.84 -0.83 19.97
CA THR A 17 -5.72 0.29 20.31
C THR A 17 -6.27 0.96 19.05
N LEU A 18 -5.41 1.18 18.05
CA LEU A 18 -5.81 1.72 16.75
C LEU A 18 -6.83 0.81 16.07
N SER A 19 -6.53 -0.49 15.93
CA SER A 19 -7.43 -1.46 15.31
C SER A 19 -8.79 -1.53 16.01
N TYR A 20 -8.81 -1.50 17.34
CA TYR A 20 -10.05 -1.49 18.12
C TYR A 20 -10.88 -0.23 17.84
N ASN A 21 -10.26 0.95 17.87
CA ASN A 21 -10.95 2.22 17.63
C ASN A 21 -11.50 2.32 16.21
N VAL A 22 -10.73 1.89 15.21
CA VAL A 22 -11.16 1.90 13.80
C VAL A 22 -12.32 0.92 13.58
N ARG A 23 -12.29 -0.25 14.21
CA ARG A 23 -13.33 -1.28 14.08
C ARG A 23 -14.63 -0.91 14.78
N THR A 24 -14.54 -0.27 15.94
CA THR A 24 -15.72 0.03 16.78
C THR A 24 -16.35 1.39 16.46
N ASN A 25 -15.69 2.24 15.68
CA ASN A 25 -16.23 3.54 15.31
C ASN A 25 -17.18 3.41 14.10
N PRO A 26 -18.48 3.67 14.27
CA PRO A 26 -19.44 3.53 13.19
C PRO A 26 -19.35 4.65 12.14
N ASN A 27 -18.66 5.76 12.42
CA ASN A 27 -18.69 6.96 11.58
C ASN A 27 -17.31 7.36 11.03
N ILE A 28 -16.29 6.51 11.17
CA ILE A 28 -14.95 6.83 10.69
C ILE A 28 -14.88 6.71 9.16
N GLU A 29 -14.88 7.84 8.46
CA GLU A 29 -14.76 7.85 7.00
C GLU A 29 -13.33 8.10 6.50
N SER A 30 -12.47 8.68 7.33
CA SER A 30 -11.08 9.01 6.98
C SER A 30 -10.13 8.68 8.12
N LEU A 31 -9.04 7.99 7.80
CA LEU A 31 -7.95 7.68 8.73
C LEU A 31 -6.64 8.20 8.15
N ALA A 32 -5.92 8.99 8.94
CA ALA A 32 -4.58 9.47 8.59
C ALA A 32 -3.58 9.02 9.65
N LEU A 33 -2.51 8.36 9.21
CA LEU A 33 -1.37 7.92 10.00
C LEU A 33 -0.15 8.67 9.42
N ASP A 34 0.41 9.65 10.13
CA ASP A 34 1.47 10.51 9.57
C ASP A 34 2.88 10.13 10.03
N PHE A 35 2.99 9.53 11.22
CA PHE A 35 4.25 9.05 11.76
C PHE A 35 4.01 8.03 12.88
N LEU A 36 4.37 6.77 12.62
CA LEU A 36 4.29 5.69 13.60
C LEU A 36 5.57 4.87 13.53
N GLU A 37 6.72 5.49 13.82
CA GLU A 37 8.01 4.84 13.67
C GLU A 37 8.40 4.03 14.91
N VAL A 38 8.70 2.74 14.71
CA VAL A 38 9.47 1.91 15.65
C VAL A 38 10.48 1.13 14.81
N VAL A 39 11.76 1.52 14.86
CA VAL A 39 12.84 0.95 14.03
C VAL A 39 13.18 -0.47 14.48
N THR A 40 12.42 -1.49 14.09
CA THR A 40 12.72 -2.87 14.51
C THR A 40 13.49 -3.63 13.44
N SER A 41 14.66 -4.18 13.76
CA SER A 41 15.42 -5.01 12.81
C SER A 41 14.89 -6.44 12.64
N ASP A 42 14.03 -6.93 13.57
CA ASP A 42 13.69 -8.35 13.66
C ASP A 42 12.20 -8.65 13.94
N SER A 43 11.23 -7.76 13.68
CA SER A 43 9.83 -8.04 14.03
C SER A 43 8.86 -7.91 12.89
N GLN A 44 8.27 -9.06 12.56
CA GLN A 44 7.06 -9.29 11.78
C GLN A 44 5.82 -8.61 12.38
N SER A 45 5.86 -7.29 12.55
CA SER A 45 4.73 -6.53 13.08
C SER A 45 3.67 -6.34 12.01
N THR A 46 2.44 -6.74 12.33
CA THR A 46 1.30 -6.60 11.44
C THR A 46 0.32 -5.59 12.02
N MET A 47 -0.08 -4.62 11.20
CA MET A 47 -1.21 -3.75 11.47
C MET A 47 -2.43 -4.30 10.72
N GLU A 48 -3.46 -4.71 11.45
CA GLU A 48 -4.72 -5.19 10.88
C GLU A 48 -5.83 -4.18 11.18
N LEU A 49 -6.40 -3.57 10.15
CA LEU A 49 -7.48 -2.60 10.28
C LEU A 49 -8.73 -3.16 9.61
N THR A 50 -9.87 -3.09 10.30
CA THR A 50 -11.17 -3.48 9.74
C THR A 50 -12.12 -2.32 9.93
N SER A 51 -12.72 -1.82 8.84
CA SER A 51 -13.77 -0.80 8.93
C SER A 51 -14.67 -0.83 7.70
N HIS A 52 -15.98 -0.91 7.93
CA HIS A 52 -16.98 -0.86 6.86
C HIS A 52 -17.39 0.56 6.49
N THR A 53 -16.95 1.60 7.19
CA THR A 53 -17.31 3.00 6.91
C THR A 53 -16.15 3.83 6.39
N LEU A 54 -14.93 3.30 6.47
CA LEU A 54 -13.73 3.97 6.00
C LEU A 54 -13.74 4.12 4.48
N LYS A 55 -13.68 5.37 4.03
CA LYS A 55 -13.59 5.77 2.61
C LYS A 55 -12.19 6.20 2.20
N SER A 56 -11.37 6.64 3.14
CA SER A 56 -10.02 7.11 2.84
C SER A 56 -8.99 6.70 3.90
N LEU A 57 -7.85 6.21 3.43
CA LEU A 57 -6.67 5.92 4.24
C LEU A 57 -5.46 6.68 3.70
N PHE A 58 -4.82 7.43 4.58
CA PHE A 58 -3.52 8.06 4.36
C PHE A 58 -2.53 7.46 5.35
N ALA A 59 -1.54 6.70 4.86
CA ALA A 59 -0.51 6.12 5.69
C ALA A 59 0.86 6.63 5.27
N LYS A 60 1.55 7.27 6.20
CA LYS A 60 2.86 7.87 6.01
C LYS A 60 3.79 7.50 7.16
N SER A 61 5.01 7.09 6.82
CA SER A 61 6.07 6.80 7.79
C SER A 61 5.62 5.89 8.94
N VAL A 62 4.91 4.81 8.60
CA VAL A 62 4.44 3.79 9.55
C VAL A 62 5.47 2.67 9.61
N GLY A 63 6.10 2.48 10.78
CA GLY A 63 7.11 1.47 11.06
C GLY A 63 6.51 0.11 11.40
N VAL A 64 5.88 -0.52 10.41
CA VAL A 64 5.39 -1.91 10.50
C VAL A 64 5.84 -2.72 9.28
N ASP A 65 6.09 -4.02 9.44
CA ASP A 65 6.40 -4.90 8.30
C ASP A 65 5.18 -5.17 7.40
N LYS A 66 3.98 -5.27 7.99
CA LYS A 66 2.77 -5.70 7.25
C LYS A 66 1.57 -4.83 7.57
N ILE A 67 0.78 -4.53 6.55
CA ILE A 67 -0.53 -3.86 6.67
C ILE A 67 -1.58 -4.71 5.98
N ILE A 68 -2.63 -5.07 6.71
CA ILE A 68 -3.83 -5.73 6.19
C ILE A 68 -5.02 -4.82 6.48
N LEU A 69 -5.70 -4.38 5.43
CA LEU A 69 -6.82 -3.48 5.49
C LEU A 69 -8.07 -4.17 4.93
N ASP A 70 -9.04 -4.44 5.80
CA ASP A 70 -10.38 -4.90 5.44
C ASP A 70 -11.35 -3.71 5.44
N ALA A 71 -11.62 -3.18 4.24
CA ALA A 71 -12.42 -1.97 4.05
C ALA A 71 -13.19 -2.00 2.72
N ASP A 72 -14.47 -2.39 2.78
CA ASP A 72 -15.36 -2.52 1.62
C ASP A 72 -15.62 -1.21 0.86
N ASN A 73 -15.59 -0.07 1.58
CA ASN A 73 -15.99 1.25 1.06
C ASN A 73 -14.80 2.18 0.80
N LEU A 74 -13.58 1.64 0.77
CA LEU A 74 -12.37 2.43 0.58
C LEU A 74 -12.28 2.97 -0.84
N GLU A 75 -12.41 4.29 -1.00
CA GLU A 75 -12.31 4.99 -2.28
C GLU A 75 -10.92 5.58 -2.52
N VAL A 76 -10.20 5.95 -1.46
CA VAL A 76 -8.89 6.61 -1.54
C VAL A 76 -7.86 5.89 -0.68
N LEU A 77 -6.75 5.49 -1.30
CA LEU A 77 -5.59 4.91 -0.64
C LEU A 77 -4.35 5.72 -0.99
N ASN A 78 -3.69 6.28 0.03
CA ASN A 78 -2.43 7.00 -0.11
C ASN A 78 -1.37 6.39 0.82
N LEU A 79 -0.30 5.86 0.22
CA LEU A 79 0.83 5.29 0.91
C LEU A 79 2.07 6.14 0.64
N ASN A 80 2.76 6.59 1.69
CA ASN A 80 3.92 7.47 1.57
C ASN A 80 5.06 7.06 2.51
N ALA A 81 6.31 7.01 2.03
CA ALA A 81 7.48 6.74 2.87
C ALA A 81 7.31 5.48 3.73
N LEU A 82 6.91 4.36 3.11
CA LEU A 82 6.67 3.07 3.78
C LEU A 82 7.64 2.00 3.29
N ASN A 83 8.08 1.13 4.19
CA ASN A 83 8.86 -0.06 3.85
C ASN A 83 8.16 -1.30 4.41
N LEU A 84 7.51 -2.06 3.54
CA LEU A 84 6.61 -3.17 3.90
C LEU A 84 7.09 -4.49 3.27
N ASP A 85 6.94 -5.57 4.01
CA ASP A 85 6.94 -6.92 3.44
C ASP A 85 5.62 -7.18 2.70
N LEU A 86 4.49 -6.80 3.31
CA LEU A 86 3.15 -7.07 2.81
C LEU A 86 2.24 -5.85 2.95
N PHE A 87 1.50 -5.56 1.89
CA PHE A 87 0.30 -4.74 1.91
C PHE A 87 -0.85 -5.53 1.27
N GLU A 88 -1.97 -5.66 1.97
CA GLU A 88 -3.18 -6.32 1.48
C GLU A 88 -4.40 -5.43 1.73
N LEU A 89 -5.16 -5.16 0.66
CA LEU A 89 -6.49 -4.55 0.73
C LEU A 89 -7.54 -5.62 0.40
N ILE A 90 -8.38 -5.92 1.39
CA ILE A 90 -9.55 -6.79 1.31
C ILE A 90 -10.77 -5.88 1.24
N GLY A 91 -11.56 -5.99 0.18
CA GLY A 91 -12.77 -5.19 0.02
C GLY A 91 -13.48 -5.45 -1.31
N LYS A 92 -14.69 -4.89 -1.44
CA LYS A 92 -15.58 -5.05 -2.61
C LYS A 92 -15.23 -4.19 -3.82
N GLY A 93 -14.02 -3.64 -3.84
CA GLY A 93 -13.46 -2.97 -5.00
C GLY A 93 -13.96 -1.56 -5.31
N THR A 94 -14.24 -0.76 -4.30
CA THR A 94 -14.68 0.64 -4.43
C THR A 94 -13.54 1.65 -4.64
N LEU A 95 -12.30 1.19 -4.73
CA LEU A 95 -11.11 2.05 -4.80
C LEU A 95 -11.05 2.82 -6.12
N LYS A 96 -11.01 4.15 -6.02
CA LYS A 96 -10.96 5.11 -7.14
C LYS A 96 -9.61 5.79 -7.26
N HIS A 97 -8.96 6.07 -6.13
CA HIS A 97 -7.71 6.83 -6.08
C HIS A 97 -6.63 6.03 -5.36
N LEU A 98 -5.59 5.66 -6.11
CA LEU A 98 -4.40 5.05 -5.58
C LEU A 98 -3.22 6.02 -5.73
N LYS A 99 -2.65 6.44 -4.60
CA LYS A 99 -1.41 7.19 -4.56
C LYS A 99 -0.34 6.43 -3.78
N ILE A 100 0.84 6.31 -4.37
CA ILE A 100 1.99 5.66 -3.76
C ILE A 100 3.20 6.56 -3.99
N ASP A 101 3.92 6.91 -2.94
CA ASP A 101 5.10 7.77 -3.03
C ASP A 101 6.19 7.30 -2.07
N ASP A 102 7.38 6.99 -2.59
CA ASP A 102 8.52 6.52 -1.78
C ASP A 102 8.17 5.29 -0.94
N VAL A 103 7.60 4.27 -1.60
CA VAL A 103 7.21 3.01 -0.94
C VAL A 103 8.05 1.85 -1.49
N SER A 104 8.57 1.04 -0.57
CA SER A 104 9.13 -0.27 -0.87
C SER A 104 8.18 -1.33 -0.35
N VAL A 105 7.67 -2.21 -1.23
CA VAL A 105 6.80 -3.31 -0.81
C VAL A 105 7.16 -4.60 -1.54
N THR A 106 7.41 -5.68 -0.78
CA THR A 106 7.73 -6.99 -1.38
C THR A 106 6.50 -7.63 -2.00
N HIS A 107 5.36 -7.59 -1.30
CA HIS A 107 4.09 -8.10 -1.77
C HIS A 107 2.96 -7.09 -1.57
N MET A 108 2.42 -6.57 -2.66
CA MET A 108 1.23 -5.71 -2.64
C MET A 108 0.07 -6.43 -3.31
N ASP A 109 -1.05 -6.57 -2.62
CA ASP A 109 -2.32 -7.03 -3.17
C ASP A 109 -3.43 -6.02 -2.87
N ILE A 110 -4.16 -5.65 -3.91
CA ILE A 110 -5.33 -4.79 -3.81
C ILE A 110 -6.59 -5.47 -4.37
N GLY A 111 -6.49 -6.78 -4.67
CA GLY A 111 -7.61 -7.64 -5.07
C GLY A 111 -8.30 -7.21 -6.36
N GLU A 112 -9.63 -7.39 -6.37
CA GLU A 112 -10.56 -6.93 -7.41
C GLU A 112 -10.82 -5.41 -7.34
N SER A 113 -10.14 -4.69 -6.44
CA SER A 113 -10.35 -3.25 -6.22
C SER A 113 -9.80 -2.33 -7.30
N THR A 114 -9.55 -2.87 -8.49
CA THR A 114 -8.88 -2.15 -9.57
C THR A 114 -9.84 -1.63 -10.63
N ASP A 115 -11.06 -2.15 -10.65
CA ASP A 115 -11.99 -1.97 -11.77
C ASP A 115 -12.59 -0.55 -11.79
N HIS A 116 -12.69 0.06 -10.61
CA HIS A 116 -13.18 1.42 -10.40
C HIS A 116 -12.06 2.46 -10.29
N LEU A 117 -10.80 2.08 -10.49
CA LEU A 117 -9.68 3.03 -10.41
C LEU A 117 -9.81 4.11 -11.47
N GLU A 118 -9.75 5.36 -11.02
CA GLU A 118 -9.80 6.55 -11.85
C GLU A 118 -8.45 7.26 -11.88
N VAL A 119 -7.74 7.23 -10.76
CA VAL A 119 -6.46 7.89 -10.56
C VAL A 119 -5.45 6.91 -10.00
N VAL A 120 -4.34 6.76 -10.71
CA VAL A 120 -3.15 6.04 -10.24
C VAL A 120 -1.96 6.98 -10.35
N ASP A 121 -1.39 7.32 -9.20
CA ASP A 121 -0.27 8.25 -9.07
C ASP A 121 0.84 7.60 -8.24
N VAL A 122 1.89 7.14 -8.92
CA VAL A 122 2.93 6.32 -8.31
C VAL A 122 4.30 6.97 -8.54
N SER A 123 4.99 7.29 -7.45
CA SER A 123 6.35 7.83 -7.45
C SER A 123 7.29 7.01 -6.56
N ASN A 124 8.57 6.92 -6.96
CA ASN A 124 9.65 6.31 -6.17
C ASN A 124 9.29 4.92 -5.61
N PHE A 125 8.64 4.11 -6.44
CA PHE A 125 8.07 2.83 -6.03
C PHE A 125 8.82 1.66 -6.66
N THR A 126 9.02 0.58 -5.91
CA THR A 126 9.57 -0.67 -6.44
C THR A 126 8.43 -1.67 -6.64
N ILE A 127 7.97 -1.88 -7.88
CA ILE A 127 6.89 -2.83 -8.20
C ILE A 127 7.33 -3.97 -9.10
N VAL A 128 6.75 -5.15 -8.87
CA VAL A 128 6.86 -6.30 -9.79
C VAL A 128 5.91 -6.08 -10.98
N ARG A 129 6.49 -5.93 -12.19
CA ARG A 129 5.78 -5.61 -13.46
C ARG A 129 4.39 -6.23 -13.65
N PRO A 130 4.17 -7.55 -13.51
CA PRO A 130 2.90 -8.17 -13.87
C PRO A 130 1.71 -7.65 -13.06
N LYS A 131 1.90 -7.32 -11.78
CA LYS A 131 0.83 -6.79 -10.91
C LYS A 131 0.38 -5.39 -11.32
N LEU A 132 1.34 -4.55 -11.73
CA LEU A 132 1.02 -3.21 -12.23
C LEU A 132 0.21 -3.29 -13.53
N TYR A 133 0.64 -4.14 -14.47
CA TYR A 133 -0.07 -4.33 -15.73
C TYR A 133 -1.48 -4.88 -15.53
N SER A 134 -1.66 -5.89 -14.66
CA SER A 134 -2.99 -6.45 -14.40
C SER A 134 -3.94 -5.40 -13.79
N MET A 135 -3.46 -4.59 -12.85
CA MET A 135 -4.22 -3.51 -12.24
C MET A 135 -4.70 -2.47 -13.25
N ILE A 136 -3.79 -1.97 -14.09
CA ILE A 136 -4.13 -0.95 -15.10
C ILE A 136 -5.05 -1.53 -16.18
N SER A 137 -4.83 -2.80 -16.59
CA SER A 137 -5.62 -3.42 -17.65
C SER A 137 -7.11 -3.58 -17.32
N ARG A 138 -7.47 -3.64 -16.03
CA ARG A 138 -8.85 -3.77 -15.56
C ARG A 138 -9.50 -2.43 -15.19
N ALA A 139 -8.71 -1.38 -15.00
CA ALA A 139 -9.18 -0.05 -14.60
C ALA A 139 -9.85 0.70 -15.76
N SER A 140 -11.08 0.31 -16.09
CA SER A 140 -11.84 0.88 -17.22
C SER A 140 -12.16 2.37 -17.07
N ASN A 141 -12.21 2.89 -15.84
CA ASN A 141 -12.50 4.29 -15.52
C ASN A 141 -11.23 5.16 -15.38
N LEU A 142 -10.05 4.62 -15.70
CA LEU A 142 -8.78 5.30 -15.48
C LEU A 142 -8.68 6.57 -16.34
N ARG A 143 -8.63 7.72 -15.68
CA ARG A 143 -8.50 9.05 -16.31
C ARG A 143 -7.13 9.69 -16.09
N MET A 144 -6.41 9.27 -15.06
CA MET A 144 -5.05 9.75 -14.77
C MET A 144 -4.14 8.60 -14.36
N LEU A 145 -3.00 8.51 -15.06
CA LEU A 145 -1.93 7.57 -14.79
C LEU A 145 -0.60 8.32 -14.77
N ARG A 146 0.07 8.36 -13.62
CA ARG A 146 1.39 8.98 -13.47
C ARG A 146 2.38 8.00 -12.84
N PHE A 147 3.55 7.88 -13.47
CA PHE A 147 4.67 7.09 -12.98
C PHE A 147 5.94 7.92 -13.01
N TRP A 148 6.54 8.16 -11.85
CA TRP A 148 7.83 8.87 -11.72
C TRP A 148 8.78 8.09 -10.81
N GLY A 149 10.07 8.02 -11.15
CA GLY A 149 11.07 7.36 -10.28
C GLY A 149 10.79 5.88 -9.96
N VAL A 150 9.99 5.18 -10.77
CA VAL A 150 9.65 3.76 -10.54
C VAL A 150 10.85 2.89 -10.93
N SER A 151 11.38 2.14 -9.97
CA SER A 151 12.42 1.14 -10.25
C SER A 151 11.75 -0.17 -10.67
N LEU A 152 11.96 -0.58 -11.92
CA LEU A 152 11.48 -1.86 -12.43
C LEU A 152 12.35 -2.97 -11.84
N MET A 153 11.83 -3.71 -10.83
CA MET A 153 12.53 -4.88 -10.33
C MET A 153 12.51 -5.98 -11.42
N MET A 154 13.60 -6.03 -12.20
CA MET A 154 13.81 -7.00 -13.26
C MET A 154 14.27 -8.30 -12.61
N ARG A 155 13.39 -9.30 -12.51
CA ARG A 155 13.83 -10.67 -12.23
C ARG A 155 14.66 -11.10 -13.44
N MET A 156 15.99 -11.02 -13.34
CA MET A 156 16.90 -11.53 -14.36
C MET A 156 16.57 -13.01 -14.59
N ARG A 157 15.87 -13.32 -15.68
CA ARG A 157 16.11 -14.53 -16.45
C ARG A 157 16.81 -14.10 -17.72
N LEU A 158 18.10 -14.42 -17.76
CA LEU A 158 18.93 -14.27 -18.93
C LEU A 158 18.31 -15.09 -20.10
N TRP A 159 18.38 -14.47 -21.29
CA TRP A 159 18.25 -15.02 -22.66
C TRP A 159 16.88 -15.01 -23.39
N THR A 160 16.81 -14.06 -24.36
CA THR A 160 16.07 -14.04 -25.66
C THR A 160 14.53 -13.95 -25.59
N GLN A 161 13.79 -13.09 -26.31
CA GLN A 161 13.99 -12.28 -27.52
C GLN A 161 13.16 -10.97 -27.45
N LYS A 162 13.66 -9.94 -28.16
CA LYS A 162 13.04 -8.68 -28.63
C LYS A 162 12.68 -7.60 -27.58
N PRO A 163 13.33 -6.41 -27.64
CA PRO A 163 12.97 -5.28 -26.81
C PRO A 163 11.73 -4.57 -27.40
N LEU A 164 10.65 -4.49 -26.63
CA LEU A 164 9.65 -3.44 -26.84
C LEU A 164 10.22 -2.15 -26.26
N LEU A 165 10.71 -1.29 -27.15
CA LEU A 165 11.10 0.08 -26.86
C LEU A 165 9.88 0.85 -26.34
N PHE A 166 9.87 1.15 -25.05
CA PHE A 166 9.09 2.28 -24.54
C PHE A 166 10.07 3.44 -24.37
N HIS A 167 9.95 4.43 -25.26
CA HIS A 167 10.61 5.73 -25.13
C HIS A 167 10.04 6.44 -23.89
N PHE A 168 10.87 6.67 -22.88
CA PHE A 168 10.59 7.69 -21.88
C PHE A 168 10.99 9.05 -22.46
N LEU A 169 10.05 9.99 -22.53
CA LEU A 169 10.35 11.40 -22.72
C LEU A 169 10.31 12.06 -21.33
N PHE A 170 11.46 12.66 -21.00
CA PHE A 170 11.94 13.42 -19.84
C PHE A 170 10.96 13.75 -18.71
#